data_AF-A0A1Y1VD31-F1
#
_entry.id   AF-A0A1Y1VD31-F1
#
_cell.length_a   1.000
_cell.length_b   1.000
_cell.length_c   1.000
_cell.angle_alpha   90.00
_cell.angle_beta   90.00
_cell.angle_gamma   90.00
#
_symmetry.space_group_name_H-M   'P 1'
#
loop_
_entity.id
_entity.type
_entity.pdbx_description
1 polymer ?
#
loop_
_entity_poly.entity_id
_entity_poly.type
_entity_poly.pdbx_seq_one_letter_code
_entity_poly.pdbx_strand_id
1 'polypeptide(L)'
;MDYYKKQLKKNIAPPPRDISAGDKKDKLLVDIHSKNSFKAKKYSVSFHNIPTESNLVIDFNIESSFRSAGIFLGKERNNNSMLCKIYRIKGKHSYSEYIMEIAPKVDSILMVALGIMFMDKYEDFKSSNRKVRYNYH
;
A
#
# COMPACT_ATOMS: atom_id res chain seq x y z
N MET A 1 -14.15 -13.11 -31.11
CA MET A 1 -13.06 -12.18 -30.74
C MET A 1 -13.34 -11.35 -29.48
N ASP A 2 -14.60 -11.13 -29.08
CA ASP A 2 -14.94 -10.29 -27.91
C ASP A 2 -14.84 -10.98 -26.54
N TYR A 3 -14.83 -12.32 -26.49
CA TYR A 3 -14.76 -13.08 -25.24
C TYR A 3 -13.38 -12.96 -24.56
N TYR A 4 -12.29 -13.04 -25.33
CA TYR A 4 -10.92 -12.93 -24.81
C TYR A 4 -10.56 -11.51 -24.34
N LYS A 5 -11.07 -10.46 -25.02
CA LYS A 5 -10.88 -9.07 -24.59
C LYS A 5 -11.60 -8.75 -23.27
N LYS A 6 -12.69 -9.45 -22.97
CA LYS A 6 -13.49 -9.27 -21.74
C LYS A 6 -12.85 -9.93 -20.51
N GLN A 7 -12.10 -11.04 -20.70
CA GLN A 7 -11.32 -11.66 -19.62
C GLN A 7 -10.04 -10.88 -19.29
N LEU A 8 -9.35 -10.30 -20.29
CA LEU A 8 -8.15 -9.49 -20.08
C LEU A 8 -8.42 -8.21 -19.27
N LYS A 9 -9.64 -7.64 -19.33
CA LYS A 9 -10.02 -6.46 -18.52
C LYS A 9 -10.31 -6.76 -17.05
N LYS A 10 -10.44 -8.03 -16.64
CA LYS A 10 -10.80 -8.41 -15.26
C LYS A 10 -9.63 -8.79 -14.35
N ASN A 11 -8.43 -8.99 -14.89
CA ASN A 11 -7.26 -9.47 -14.13
C ASN A 11 -6.06 -8.51 -14.12
N ILE A 12 -6.21 -7.29 -14.63
CA ILE A 12 -5.16 -6.29 -14.44
C ILE A 12 -5.41 -5.70 -13.06
N ALA A 13 -4.75 -6.27 -12.05
CA ALA A 13 -4.51 -5.55 -10.80
C ALA A 13 -4.07 -4.13 -11.20
N PRO A 14 -4.66 -3.06 -10.64
CA PRO A 14 -4.27 -1.71 -11.01
C PRO A 14 -2.74 -1.65 -10.94
N PRO A 15 -2.07 -1.11 -11.98
CA PRO A 15 -0.62 -1.12 -12.02
C PRO A 15 -0.11 -0.58 -10.68
N PRO A 16 0.93 -1.21 -10.09
CA PRO A 16 1.54 -0.63 -8.91
C PRO A 16 1.81 0.85 -9.20
N ARG A 17 1.32 1.70 -8.30
CA ARG A 17 1.51 3.14 -8.48
C ARG A 17 2.92 3.41 -8.03
N ASP A 18 3.82 3.45 -8.99
CA ASP A 18 5.23 3.74 -8.77
C ASP A 18 5.40 5.17 -8.24
N ILE A 19 6.29 5.36 -7.28
CA ILE A 19 6.68 6.70 -6.82
C ILE A 19 7.97 7.07 -7.55
N SER A 20 8.02 8.25 -8.16
CA SER A 20 9.13 8.72 -9.01
C SER A 20 9.72 10.04 -8.50
N ALA A 21 11.00 10.29 -8.75
CA ALA A 21 11.63 11.58 -8.47
C ALA A 21 11.40 12.55 -9.65
N GLY A 22 10.47 13.50 -9.48
CA GLY A 22 10.20 14.57 -10.46
C GLY A 22 9.16 14.20 -11.53
N ASP A 23 9.05 15.05 -12.56
CA ASP A 23 7.97 14.98 -13.57
C ASP A 23 8.14 13.86 -14.61
N LYS A 24 9.32 13.22 -14.64
CA LYS A 24 9.63 12.13 -15.58
C LYS A 24 9.70 10.79 -14.84
N LYS A 25 9.12 9.75 -15.45
CA LYS A 25 9.18 8.35 -14.98
C LYS A 25 10.60 7.76 -14.96
N ASP A 26 11.61 8.51 -15.39
CA ASP A 26 12.99 8.04 -15.55
C ASP A 26 13.72 7.77 -14.22
N LYS A 27 13.15 8.16 -13.08
CA LYS A 27 13.69 7.86 -11.74
C LYS A 27 12.65 7.19 -10.86
N LEU A 28 12.40 5.91 -11.14
CA LEU A 28 11.60 5.03 -10.28
C LEU A 28 12.26 4.96 -8.90
N LEU A 29 11.64 5.57 -7.89
CA LEU A 29 12.13 5.52 -6.51
C LEU A 29 11.61 4.29 -5.77
N VAL A 30 10.46 3.78 -6.21
CA VAL A 30 9.67 2.79 -5.46
C VAL A 30 9.01 1.82 -6.42
N ASP A 31 9.32 0.54 -6.25
CA ASP A 31 8.71 -0.57 -6.97
C ASP A 31 7.84 -1.38 -6.00
N ILE A 32 6.57 -1.64 -6.36
CA ILE A 32 5.57 -2.23 -5.46
C ILE A 32 5.02 -3.51 -6.06
N HIS A 33 5.24 -4.63 -5.36
CA HIS A 33 4.79 -5.95 -5.78
C HIS A 33 3.73 -6.49 -4.84
N SER A 34 2.54 -6.82 -5.35
CA SER A 34 1.55 -7.54 -4.55
C SER A 34 2.02 -8.97 -4.27
N LYS A 35 1.97 -9.39 -3.01
CA LYS A 35 2.23 -10.77 -2.58
C LYS A 35 0.90 -11.50 -2.37
N ASN A 36 0.75 -12.65 -3.03
CA ASN A 36 -0.42 -13.51 -2.81
C ASN A 36 -0.46 -13.97 -1.35
N SER A 37 -1.54 -13.63 -0.64
CA SER A 37 -1.77 -14.08 0.72
C SER A 37 -3.26 -14.25 0.98
N PHE A 38 -3.62 -15.37 1.60
CA PHE A 38 -5.00 -15.69 1.96
C PHE A 38 -5.48 -14.96 3.23
N LYS A 39 -4.55 -14.47 4.07
CA LYS A 39 -4.86 -13.88 5.38
C LYS A 39 -4.83 -12.35 5.40
N ALA A 40 -4.02 -11.74 4.53
CA ALA A 40 -3.81 -10.30 4.52
C ALA A 40 -3.48 -9.81 3.11
N LYS A 41 -3.62 -8.51 2.86
CA LYS A 41 -3.12 -7.90 1.62
C LYS A 41 -1.67 -7.51 1.85
N LYS A 42 -0.74 -8.27 1.26
CA LYS A 42 0.69 -8.04 1.44
C LYS A 42 1.29 -7.40 0.20
N TYR A 43 2.17 -6.43 0.39
CA TYR A 43 2.98 -5.85 -0.68
C TYR A 43 4.45 -5.91 -0.29
N SER A 44 5.32 -6.18 -1.25
CA SER A 44 6.75 -5.89 -1.14
C SER A 44 6.97 -4.53 -1.75
N VAL A 45 7.68 -3.66 -1.07
CA VAL A 45 8.07 -2.38 -1.65
C VAL A 45 9.60 -2.31 -1.64
N SER A 46 10.18 -2.09 -2.81
CA SER A 46 11.62 -1.96 -3.01
C SER A 46 11.95 -0.51 -3.32
N PHE A 47 12.86 0.08 -2.56
CA PHE A 47 13.38 1.42 -2.76
C PHE A 47 14.84 1.36 -3.16
N HIS A 48 15.23 2.24 -4.08
CA HIS A 48 16.62 2.52 -4.32
C HIS A 48 17.00 3.83 -3.63
N ASN A 49 17.82 3.74 -2.57
CA ASN A 49 18.33 4.91 -1.88
C ASN A 49 19.49 5.50 -2.70
N ILE A 50 19.20 6.59 -3.41
CA ILE A 50 20.16 7.24 -4.33
C ILE A 50 21.46 7.66 -3.60
N PRO A 51 21.42 8.35 -2.44
CA PRO A 51 22.63 8.69 -1.69
C PRO A 51 23.52 7.51 -1.26
N THR A 52 22.94 6.36 -0.93
CA THR A 52 23.70 5.22 -0.37
C THR A 52 23.87 4.06 -1.34
N GLU A 53 23.35 4.18 -2.56
CA GLU A 53 23.23 3.13 -3.58
C GLU A 53 22.64 1.81 -3.06
N SER A 54 21.94 1.85 -1.93
CA SER A 54 21.46 0.66 -1.25
C SER A 54 19.99 0.42 -1.55
N ASN A 55 19.65 -0.85 -1.71
CA ASN A 55 18.28 -1.27 -1.94
C ASN A 55 17.62 -1.58 -0.60
N LEU A 56 16.56 -0.85 -0.28
CA LEU A 56 15.73 -1.09 0.88
C LEU A 56 14.51 -1.90 0.45
N VAL A 57 14.31 -3.07 1.03
CA VAL A 57 13.07 -3.83 0.82
C VAL A 57 12.26 -3.76 2.10
N ILE A 58 11.03 -3.25 2.00
CA ILE A 58 10.06 -3.28 3.10
C ILE A 58 8.92 -4.23 2.75
N ASP A 59 8.37 -4.86 3.79
CA ASP A 59 7.09 -5.54 3.69
C ASP A 59 5.98 -4.64 4.21
N PHE A 60 4.94 -4.48 3.40
CA PHE A 60 3.74 -3.74 3.75
C PHE A 60 2.59 -4.72 3.96
N ASN A 61 2.23 -4.95 5.22
CA ASN A 61 1.17 -5.86 5.61
C ASN A 61 -0.11 -5.06 5.90
N ILE A 62 -1.12 -5.19 5.05
CA ILE A 62 -2.40 -4.50 5.18
C ILE A 62 -3.49 -5.49 5.60
N GLU A 63 -4.23 -5.15 6.65
CA GLU A 63 -5.39 -5.92 7.08
C GLU A 63 -6.45 -5.95 5.96
N SER A 64 -7.14 -7.06 5.78
CA SER A 64 -8.16 -7.22 4.71
C SER A 64 -9.27 -6.17 4.76
N SER A 65 -9.57 -5.65 5.96
CA SER A 65 -10.55 -4.60 6.21
C SER A 65 -10.03 -3.18 5.97
N PHE A 66 -8.73 -3.02 5.67
CA PHE A 66 -8.01 -1.75 5.59
C PHE A 66 -8.20 -0.85 6.83
N ARG A 67 -8.35 -1.46 8.02
CA ARG A 67 -8.37 -0.70 9.28
C ARG A 67 -6.98 -0.40 9.80
N SER A 68 -6.03 -1.26 9.47
CA SER A 68 -4.66 -1.14 9.93
C SER A 68 -3.68 -1.67 8.88
N ALA A 69 -2.45 -1.17 8.96
CA ALA A 69 -1.33 -1.70 8.23
C ALA A 69 -0.02 -1.55 9.00
N GLY A 70 0.90 -2.48 8.79
CA GLY A 70 2.26 -2.45 9.33
C GLY A 70 3.29 -2.45 8.21
N ILE A 71 4.33 -1.65 8.37
CA ILE A 71 5.48 -1.56 7.46
C ILE A 71 6.72 -2.08 8.19
N PHE A 72 7.43 -3.03 7.59
CA PHE A 72 8.54 -3.75 8.21
C PHE A 72 9.80 -3.68 7.36
N LEU A 73 10.98 -3.62 8.01
CA LEU A 73 12.27 -3.71 7.33
C LEU A 73 12.56 -5.16 6.91
N GLY A 74 12.25 -5.54 5.68
CA GLY A 74 12.30 -6.93 5.22
C GLY A 74 11.07 -7.76 5.60
N LYS A 75 11.19 -9.10 5.54
CA LYS A 75 10.05 -10.02 5.77
C LYS A 75 9.58 -10.03 7.22
N GLU A 76 8.30 -9.75 7.46
CA GLU A 76 7.67 -9.75 8.81
C GLU A 76 7.93 -11.04 9.61
N ARG A 77 8.02 -12.21 8.94
CA ARG A 77 8.26 -13.51 9.58
C ARG A 77 9.65 -13.70 10.18
N ASN A 78 10.60 -12.80 9.92
CA ASN A 78 11.97 -12.91 10.40
C ASN A 78 12.23 -12.10 11.68
N ASN A 79 11.18 -11.75 12.44
CA ASN A 79 11.29 -10.89 13.63
C ASN A 79 11.85 -9.50 13.31
N ASN A 80 11.58 -9.03 12.09
CA ASN A 80 12.10 -7.77 11.58
C ASN A 80 11.41 -6.56 12.22
N SER A 81 12.17 -5.48 12.41
CA SER A 81 11.69 -4.25 13.03
C SER A 81 10.56 -3.61 12.22
N MET A 82 9.46 -3.28 12.92
CA MET A 82 8.39 -2.47 12.37
C MET A 82 8.87 -1.02 12.27
N LEU A 83 8.80 -0.46 11.06
CA LEU A 83 9.20 0.91 10.75
C LEU A 83 8.04 1.88 10.96
N CYS A 84 6.83 1.46 10.61
CA CYS A 84 5.64 2.29 10.75
C CYS A 84 4.38 1.43 10.93
N LYS A 85 3.44 1.94 11.73
CA LYS A 85 2.09 1.40 11.89
C LYS A 85 1.07 2.46 11.51
N ILE A 86 0.13 2.09 10.65
CA ILE A 86 -0.97 2.93 10.22
C ILE A 86 -2.25 2.31 10.76
N TYR A 87 -3.13 3.11 11.36
CA TYR A 87 -4.45 2.62 11.75
C TYR A 87 -5.49 3.73 11.71
N ARG A 88 -6.72 3.31 11.42
CA ARG A 88 -7.86 4.22 11.29
C ARG A 88 -8.57 4.39 12.63
N ILE A 89 -8.82 5.64 13.01
CA ILE A 89 -9.63 5.94 14.20
C ILE A 89 -11.11 5.82 13.84
N LYS A 90 -11.92 5.23 14.74
CA LYS A 90 -13.38 5.31 14.66
C LYS A 90 -13.88 6.27 15.73
N GLY A 91 -14.39 7.43 15.30
CA GLY A 91 -15.06 8.38 16.18
C GLY A 91 -15.83 9.42 15.39
N LYS A 92 -17.00 9.85 15.88
CA LYS A 92 -17.79 10.93 15.27
C LYS A 92 -17.13 12.32 15.42
N HIS A 93 -16.07 12.43 16.23
CA HIS A 93 -15.45 13.70 16.63
C HIS A 93 -13.93 13.74 16.45
N SER A 94 -13.33 12.76 15.75
CA SER A 94 -11.89 12.79 15.49
C SER A 94 -11.59 13.75 14.34
N TYR A 95 -10.74 14.76 14.58
CA TYR A 95 -10.23 15.67 13.55
C TYR A 95 -9.33 14.96 12.52
N SER A 96 -8.82 13.76 12.85
CA SER A 96 -8.02 12.92 11.97
C SER A 96 -8.66 11.55 11.78
N GLU A 97 -8.68 11.06 10.54
CA GLU A 97 -9.21 9.72 10.23
C GLU A 97 -8.17 8.62 10.46
N TYR A 98 -6.88 8.95 10.41
CA TYR A 98 -5.77 8.00 10.49
C TYR A 98 -4.70 8.48 11.45
N ILE A 99 -4.05 7.53 12.12
CA ILE A 99 -2.82 7.73 12.89
C ILE A 99 -1.72 6.95 12.21
N MET A 100 -0.54 7.57 12.13
CA MET A 100 0.71 6.92 11.76
C MET A 100 1.69 7.01 12.93
N GLU A 101 2.14 5.86 13.40
CA GLU A 101 3.23 5.74 14.36
C GLU A 101 4.48 5.38 13.57
N ILE A 102 5.51 6.22 13.61
CA ILE A 102 6.77 6.05 12.87
C ILE A 102 7.89 5.81 13.86
N ALA A 103 8.68 4.76 13.64
CA ALA A 103 9.83 4.46 14.48
C ALA A 103 10.88 5.58 14.41
N PRO A 104 11.65 5.82 15.49
CA PRO A 104 12.67 6.85 15.49
C PRO A 104 13.71 6.61 14.40
N LYS A 105 14.22 7.69 13.80
CA LYS A 105 15.24 7.67 12.73
C LYS A 105 14.79 6.98 11.43
N VAL A 106 13.48 6.83 11.23
CA VAL A 106 12.89 6.43 9.93
C VAL A 106 12.52 7.69 9.14
N ASP A 107 12.72 7.65 7.83
CA ASP A 107 12.30 8.72 6.92
C ASP A 107 10.77 8.88 6.98
N SER A 108 10.31 9.97 7.59
CA SER A 108 8.89 10.24 7.75
C SER A 108 8.21 10.59 6.45
N ILE A 109 8.90 11.21 5.49
CA ILE A 109 8.34 11.55 4.17
C ILE A 109 8.02 10.26 3.41
N LEU A 110 8.94 9.29 3.45
CA LEU A 110 8.72 7.99 2.85
C LEU A 110 7.52 7.26 3.49
N MET A 111 7.43 7.27 4.83
CA MET A 111 6.30 6.64 5.52
C MET A 111 4.97 7.33 5.22
N VAL A 112 4.95 8.67 5.09
CA VAL A 112 3.76 9.42 4.70
C VAL A 112 3.32 9.08 3.28
N ALA A 113 4.25 8.95 2.33
CA ALA A 113 3.94 8.54 0.96
C ALA A 113 3.26 7.17 0.93
N LEU A 114 3.79 6.19 1.68
CA LEU A 114 3.16 4.87 1.84
C LEU A 114 1.81 4.94 2.55
N GLY A 115 1.65 5.86 3.50
CA GLY A 115 0.37 6.17 4.15
C GLY A 115 -0.69 6.64 3.17
N ILE A 116 -0.34 7.56 2.27
CA ILE A 116 -1.24 8.03 1.19
C ILE A 116 -1.64 6.87 0.29
N MET A 117 -0.71 5.98 -0.06
CA MET A 117 -1.01 4.79 -0.85
C MET A 117 -2.00 3.87 -0.15
N PHE A 118 -1.86 3.68 1.17
CA PHE A 118 -2.83 2.90 1.95
C PHE A 118 -4.23 3.52 1.92
N MET A 119 -4.33 4.84 2.08
CA MET A 119 -5.62 5.56 2.04
C MET A 119 -6.28 5.46 0.66
N ASP A 120 -5.51 5.61 -0.41
CA ASP A 120 -5.99 5.47 -1.79
C ASP A 120 -6.53 4.05 -2.06
N LYS A 121 -5.80 3.01 -1.64
CA LYS A 121 -6.27 1.62 -1.76
C LYS A 121 -7.52 1.34 -0.93
N TYR A 122 -7.72 2.04 0.18
CA TYR A 122 -8.94 1.94 0.97
C TYR A 122 -10.16 2.53 0.22
N GLU A 123 -10.01 3.68 -0.42
CA GLU A 123 -11.09 4.28 -1.21
C GLU A 123 -11.47 3.42 -2.43
N ASP A 124 -10.50 2.77 -3.08
CA ASP A 124 -10.74 1.76 -4.11
C ASP A 124 -11.57 0.58 -3.58
N PHE A 125 -11.21 0.05 -2.40
CA PHE A 125 -11.90 -1.06 -1.75
C PHE A 125 -13.35 -0.70 -1.38
N LYS A 126 -13.56 0.48 -0.78
CA LYS A 126 -14.87 1.01 -0.39
C LYS A 126 -15.77 1.24 -1.60
N SER A 127 -15.23 1.80 -2.68
CA SER A 127 -15.95 2.03 -3.95
C SER A 127 -16.39 0.72 -4.60
N SER A 128 -15.53 -0.30 -4.57
CA SER A 128 -15.84 -1.64 -5.07
C SER A 128 -16.97 -2.30 -4.28
N ASN A 129 -16.92 -2.24 -2.94
CA ASN A 129 -17.96 -2.80 -2.08
C ASN A 129 -19.31 -2.10 -2.22
N ARG A 130 -19.33 -0.79 -2.50
CA ARG A 130 -20.58 -0.06 -2.79
C ARG A 130 -21.24 -0.58 -4.06
N LYS A 131 -20.48 -0.72 -5.17
CA LYS A 131 -21.01 -1.23 -6.45
C LYS A 131 -21.60 -2.63 -6.33
N VAL A 132 -20.99 -3.51 -5.54
CA VAL A 132 -21.52 -4.85 -5.29
C VAL A 132 -22.90 -4.76 -4.63
N ARG A 133 -23.09 -3.91 -3.62
CA ARG A 133 -24.37 -3.76 -2.92
C ARG A 133 -25.51 -3.26 -3.80
N TYR A 134 -25.25 -2.38 -4.78
CA TYR A 134 -26.28 -1.88 -5.69
C TYR A 134 -26.71 -2.89 -6.76
N ASN A 135 -25.93 -3.94 -7.02
CA ASN A 135 -26.29 -4.98 -8.01
C ASN A 135 -27.18 -6.09 -7.44
N TYR A 136 -27.56 -6.02 -6.16
CA TYR A 136 -28.43 -7.00 -5.47
C TYR A 136 -29.79 -6.40 -5.08
N HIS A 137 -30.11 -5.19 -5.55
CA HIS A 137 -31.43 -4.55 -5.44
C HIS A 137 -31.99 -4.31 -6.83
#